data_AF-A0A8T7CLA1-F1
#
_entry.id   AF-A0A8T7CLA1-F1
#
_cell.length_a   1.000
_cell.length_b   1.000
_cell.length_c   1.000
_cell.angle_alpha   90.00
_cell.angle_beta   90.00
_cell.angle_gamma   90.00
#
_symmetry.space_group_name_H-M   'P 1'
#
loop_
_entity.id
_entity.type
_entity.pdbx_description
1 polymer ?
#
loop_
_entity_poly.entity_id
_entity_poly.type
_entity_poly.pdbx_seq_one_letter_code
_entity_poly.pdbx_strand_id
1 'polypeptide(L)'
;MKHLFVAAACGVAGLTVFTTAAFATGAVKDSDYYDNGRPAAEKVELGRNLFFDKILSGNFNISCASCHHSLTDTGDGLSLPVGEGGNGLGVTRDTGIGADEIHERVPRNAPPVFNLGAREFRVMFHDGRVAVDATQPQGFLSPAGADLPAGLDNVLAVQAMFPVTSGTEMAGQAGENPVANAAAAGDLPAVWELLAQRLREIPAYVELFRAAYDDIDQPADITYVHAANAIATFEAHAW
;
A
#
# COMPACT_ATOMS: atom_id res chain seq x y z
N MET A 1 -45.96 31.45 -50.38
CA MET A 1 -45.42 30.16 -49.91
C MET A 1 -44.38 30.41 -48.83
N LYS A 2 -44.76 30.32 -47.55
CA LYS A 2 -43.85 30.15 -46.41
C LYS A 2 -44.55 29.21 -45.43
N HIS A 3 -44.03 28.01 -45.31
CA HIS A 3 -44.60 26.92 -44.52
C HIS A 3 -44.39 27.18 -43.03
N LEU A 4 -45.46 27.05 -42.26
CA LEU A 4 -45.44 27.04 -40.80
C LEU A 4 -45.04 25.62 -40.36
N PHE A 5 -43.81 25.45 -39.86
CA PHE A 5 -43.40 24.21 -39.21
C PHE A 5 -43.79 24.27 -37.73
N VAL A 6 -44.73 23.42 -37.33
CA VAL A 6 -45.02 23.12 -35.93
C VAL A 6 -43.96 22.12 -35.46
N ALA A 7 -43.08 22.54 -34.56
CA ALA A 7 -42.18 21.63 -33.86
C ALA A 7 -42.95 20.97 -32.70
N ALA A 8 -43.19 19.66 -32.81
CA ALA A 8 -43.69 18.84 -31.72
C ALA A 8 -42.55 18.62 -30.70
N ALA A 9 -42.68 19.19 -29.51
CA ALA A 9 -41.80 18.88 -28.38
C ALA A 9 -42.16 17.49 -27.84
N CYS A 10 -41.35 16.48 -28.18
CA CYS A 10 -41.42 15.16 -27.57
C CYS A 10 -40.70 15.23 -26.21
N GLY A 11 -41.47 15.42 -25.14
CA GLY A 11 -40.95 15.45 -23.77
C GLY A 11 -40.58 14.04 -23.31
N VAL A 12 -39.30 13.69 -23.43
CA VAL A 12 -38.75 12.52 -22.72
C VAL A 12 -38.45 12.97 -21.29
N ALA A 13 -39.37 12.69 -20.37
CA ALA A 13 -39.14 12.83 -18.94
C ALA A 13 -38.19 11.70 -18.48
N GLY A 14 -36.91 11.81 -18.81
CA GLY A 14 -35.86 10.99 -18.25
C GLY A 14 -35.56 11.46 -16.85
N LEU A 15 -36.09 10.77 -15.83
CA LEU A 15 -35.74 10.97 -14.43
C LEU A 15 -34.26 10.64 -14.26
N THR A 16 -33.40 11.66 -14.38
CA THR A 16 -31.98 11.56 -14.09
C THR A 16 -31.85 11.53 -12.57
N VAL A 17 -31.74 10.33 -12.00
CA VAL A 17 -31.36 10.16 -10.60
C VAL A 17 -29.87 10.50 -10.52
N PHE A 18 -29.57 11.76 -10.25
CA PHE A 18 -28.25 12.15 -9.79
C PHE A 18 -28.10 11.58 -8.37
N THR A 19 -27.39 10.46 -8.22
CA THR A 19 -26.85 10.06 -6.93
C THR A 19 -25.84 11.12 -6.52
N THR A 20 -26.26 12.03 -5.64
CA THR A 20 -25.35 12.95 -4.99
C THR A 20 -24.36 12.09 -4.19
N ALA A 21 -23.11 12.02 -4.65
CA ALA A 21 -22.03 11.57 -3.79
C ALA A 21 -22.04 12.52 -2.58
N ALA A 22 -22.46 12.01 -1.43
CA ALA A 22 -22.43 12.76 -0.20
C ALA A 22 -20.95 12.95 0.16
N PHE A 23 -20.40 14.12 -0.11
CA PHE A 23 -19.16 14.54 0.53
C PHE A 23 -19.38 14.46 2.04
N ALA A 24 -18.43 13.90 2.79
CA ALA A 24 -18.46 13.97 4.25
C ALA A 24 -18.57 15.46 4.63
N THR A 25 -19.75 15.87 5.12
CA THR A 25 -20.08 17.28 5.33
C THR A 25 -19.57 17.82 6.68
N GLY A 26 -18.77 17.04 7.40
CA GLY A 26 -18.17 17.38 8.68
C GLY A 26 -16.69 17.04 8.75
N ALA A 27 -15.98 17.66 9.69
CA ALA A 27 -14.59 17.30 9.98
C ALA A 27 -14.50 15.82 10.36
N VAL A 28 -13.47 15.14 9.85
CA VAL A 28 -13.13 13.77 10.23
C VAL A 28 -12.89 13.69 11.74
N LYS A 29 -13.28 12.57 12.33
CA LYS A 29 -13.14 12.28 13.76
C LYS A 29 -12.33 11.00 13.93
N ASP A 30 -11.71 10.85 15.10
CA ASP A 30 -11.12 9.59 15.59
C ASP A 30 -12.01 8.37 15.26
N SER A 31 -13.31 8.50 15.49
CA SER A 31 -14.28 7.45 15.23
C SER A 31 -14.40 7.03 13.77
N ASP A 32 -13.88 7.77 12.79
CA ASP A 32 -13.93 7.44 11.36
C ASP A 32 -12.79 6.51 10.92
N TYR A 33 -11.77 6.35 11.78
CA TYR A 33 -10.57 5.53 11.55
C TYR A 33 -10.66 4.17 12.24
N TYR A 34 -9.83 3.22 11.83
CA TYR A 34 -9.63 1.97 12.59
C TYR A 34 -9.15 2.28 14.02
N ASP A 35 -9.48 1.40 14.97
CA ASP A 35 -9.18 1.57 16.41
C ASP A 35 -9.65 2.91 17.02
N ASN A 36 -10.64 3.55 16.39
CA ASN A 36 -11.07 4.91 16.70
C ASN A 36 -9.87 5.89 16.75
N GLY A 37 -8.94 5.78 15.80
CA GLY A 37 -7.74 6.63 15.71
C GLY A 37 -6.72 6.41 16.83
N ARG A 38 -6.90 5.37 17.65
CA ARG A 38 -6.07 5.10 18.84
C ARG A 38 -5.57 3.65 18.85
N PRO A 39 -4.78 3.25 17.84
CA PRO A 39 -4.16 1.93 17.84
C PRO A 39 -3.16 1.77 18.99
N ALA A 40 -2.76 0.52 19.26
CA ALA A 40 -1.70 0.21 20.22
C ALA A 40 -0.37 0.88 19.81
N ALA A 41 0.31 1.51 20.77
CA ALA A 41 1.51 2.31 20.51
C ALA A 41 2.66 1.44 19.98
N GLU A 42 2.76 0.21 20.47
CA GLU A 42 3.77 -0.78 20.11
C GLU A 42 3.63 -1.21 18.64
N LYS A 43 2.37 -1.36 18.16
CA LYS A 43 2.08 -1.68 16.76
C LYS A 43 2.39 -0.50 15.83
N VAL A 44 2.09 0.73 16.26
CA VAL A 44 2.50 1.95 15.54
C VAL A 44 4.03 2.06 15.48
N GLU A 45 4.74 1.77 16.57
CA GLU A 45 6.20 1.82 16.61
C GLU A 45 6.83 0.78 15.66
N LEU A 46 6.34 -0.47 15.69
CA LEU A 46 6.76 -1.49 14.75
C LEU A 46 6.52 -1.05 13.29
N GLY A 47 5.32 -0.56 12.99
CA GLY A 47 4.97 -0.06 11.66
C GLY A 47 5.86 1.08 11.20
N ARG A 48 6.15 2.03 12.09
CA ARG A 48 7.08 3.14 11.83
C ARG A 48 8.47 2.62 11.51
N ASN A 49 9.00 1.68 12.28
CA ASN A 49 10.33 1.13 11.99
C ASN A 49 10.35 0.46 10.62
N LEU A 50 9.35 -0.36 10.30
CA LEU A 50 9.26 -1.04 8.99
C LEU A 50 9.09 -0.07 7.81
N PHE A 51 8.30 0.99 7.97
CA PHE A 51 8.01 1.97 6.90
C PHE A 51 9.26 2.73 6.44
N PHE A 52 10.17 3.03 7.37
CA PHE A 52 11.40 3.78 7.10
C PHE A 52 12.63 2.89 6.88
N ASP A 53 12.57 1.62 7.24
CA ASP A 53 13.68 0.69 7.06
C ASP A 53 13.68 0.09 5.64
N LYS A 54 14.88 0.00 5.05
CA LYS A 54 15.10 -0.60 3.74
C LYS A 54 15.14 -2.13 3.81
N ILE A 55 15.06 -2.71 5.01
CA ILE A 55 15.06 -4.15 5.28
C ILE A 55 14.00 -4.92 4.48
N LEU A 56 12.91 -4.28 4.08
CA LEU A 56 11.83 -4.89 3.31
C LEU A 56 12.05 -4.88 1.79
N SER A 57 13.11 -4.24 1.30
CA SER A 57 13.48 -4.27 -0.13
C SER A 57 14.46 -5.40 -0.43
N GLY A 58 14.42 -5.93 -1.65
CA GLY A 58 15.30 -7.03 -2.06
C GLY A 58 16.79 -6.66 -1.96
N ASN A 59 17.15 -5.47 -2.43
CA ASN A 59 18.52 -4.95 -2.48
C ASN A 59 18.89 -3.99 -1.33
N PHE A 60 18.03 -3.85 -0.30
CA PHE A 60 18.26 -2.97 0.86
C PHE A 60 18.51 -1.49 0.53
N ASN A 61 18.01 -1.00 -0.61
CA ASN A 61 18.26 0.35 -1.11
C ASN A 61 17.03 1.28 -1.05
N ILE A 62 15.83 0.74 -0.81
CA ILE A 62 14.57 1.48 -0.80
C ILE A 62 13.64 1.07 0.35
N SER A 63 12.82 1.99 0.83
CA SER A 63 11.79 1.80 1.87
C SER A 63 10.47 2.44 1.40
N CYS A 64 9.37 2.20 2.12
CA CYS A 64 8.10 2.90 1.86
C CYS A 64 8.29 4.43 1.93
N ALA A 65 9.06 4.90 2.92
CA ALA A 65 9.38 6.31 3.11
C ALA A 65 10.21 6.93 1.98
N SER A 66 10.82 6.15 1.09
CA SER A 66 11.55 6.69 -0.06
C SER A 66 10.61 7.33 -1.10
N CYS A 67 9.42 6.75 -1.28
CA CYS A 67 8.39 7.23 -2.20
C CYS A 67 7.25 7.97 -1.49
N HIS A 68 7.09 7.77 -0.17
CA HIS A 68 6.01 8.33 0.63
C HIS A 68 6.55 9.16 1.80
N HIS A 69 7.49 10.07 1.53
CA HIS A 69 8.13 10.88 2.55
C HIS A 69 7.28 12.11 2.94
N SER A 70 7.27 12.50 4.21
CA SER A 70 6.51 13.67 4.69
C SER A 70 7.00 15.01 4.13
N LEU A 71 8.28 15.09 3.71
CA LEU A 71 8.85 16.27 3.02
C LEU A 71 8.23 16.54 1.65
N THR A 72 7.49 15.58 1.11
CA THR A 72 6.86 15.62 -0.22
C THR A 72 5.38 15.27 -0.12
N ASP A 73 4.73 15.73 0.94
CA ASP A 73 3.31 15.51 1.22
C ASP A 73 2.92 14.04 1.19
N THR A 74 3.82 13.16 1.64
CA THR A 74 3.65 11.69 1.68
C THR A 74 3.48 11.02 0.31
N GLY A 75 3.80 11.73 -0.78
CA GLY A 75 4.13 11.18 -2.08
C GLY A 75 5.60 11.46 -2.41
N ASP A 76 5.95 11.52 -3.69
CA ASP A 76 7.32 11.81 -4.16
C ASP A 76 7.42 13.06 -5.05
N GLY A 77 6.30 13.71 -5.37
CA GLY A 77 6.29 14.88 -6.25
C GLY A 77 6.78 14.62 -7.69
N LEU A 78 6.85 13.35 -8.12
CA LEU A 78 7.24 12.96 -9.47
C LEU A 78 6.03 12.50 -10.28
N SER A 79 6.03 12.75 -11.59
CA SER A 79 4.99 12.21 -12.47
C SER A 79 4.99 10.68 -12.50
N LEU A 80 6.19 10.09 -12.50
CA LEU A 80 6.44 8.66 -12.41
C LEU A 80 7.58 8.43 -11.42
N PRO A 81 7.35 7.67 -10.33
CA PRO A 81 8.34 7.45 -9.29
C PRO A 81 9.60 6.76 -9.80
N VAL A 82 10.67 6.97 -9.06
CA VAL A 82 11.88 6.16 -9.16
C VAL A 82 11.90 5.21 -7.97
N GLY A 83 11.72 3.91 -8.22
CA GLY A 83 11.73 2.90 -7.17
C GLY A 83 13.15 2.42 -6.85
N GLU A 84 13.33 1.11 -6.81
CA GLU A 84 14.59 0.40 -6.56
C GLU A 84 15.72 0.95 -7.44
N GLY A 85 16.93 1.08 -6.88
CA GLY A 85 18.13 1.66 -7.52
C GLY A 85 18.33 3.18 -7.36
N GLY A 86 17.24 3.95 -7.22
CA GLY A 86 17.34 5.43 -7.12
C GLY A 86 17.89 5.96 -5.78
N ASN A 87 18.53 7.13 -5.80
CA ASN A 87 19.05 7.82 -4.62
C ASN A 87 18.39 9.18 -4.39
N GLY A 88 18.29 9.62 -3.13
CA GLY A 88 17.62 10.87 -2.77
C GLY A 88 16.11 10.71 -2.58
N LEU A 89 15.42 11.83 -2.41
CA LEU A 89 13.98 11.88 -2.12
C LEU A 89 13.27 12.87 -3.04
N GLY A 90 12.00 12.61 -3.31
CA GLY A 90 11.16 13.53 -4.01
C GLY A 90 11.65 13.89 -5.42
N VAL A 91 11.50 15.17 -5.79
CA VAL A 91 12.01 15.73 -7.06
C VAL A 91 13.55 15.69 -7.19
N THR A 92 14.27 15.42 -6.10
CA THR A 92 15.73 15.26 -6.11
C THR A 92 16.17 13.81 -6.29
N ARG A 93 15.23 12.87 -6.35
CA ARG A 93 15.53 11.44 -6.50
C ARG A 93 16.06 11.17 -7.91
N ASP A 94 17.29 10.66 -7.99
CA ASP A 94 17.95 10.30 -9.25
C ASP A 94 17.56 8.90 -9.72
N THR A 95 18.03 8.52 -10.91
CA THR A 95 17.77 7.21 -11.54
C THR A 95 18.87 6.17 -11.27
N GLY A 96 19.73 6.41 -10.28
CA GLY A 96 20.92 5.60 -10.08
C GLY A 96 21.93 5.68 -11.24
N ILE A 97 23.03 4.95 -11.11
CA ILE A 97 24.07 4.81 -12.14
C ILE A 97 24.68 3.40 -12.09
N GLY A 98 25.13 2.89 -13.23
CA GLY A 98 25.88 1.65 -13.29
C GLY A 98 25.05 0.44 -12.84
N ALA A 99 25.53 -0.29 -11.84
CA ALA A 99 24.85 -1.48 -11.33
C ALA A 99 23.54 -1.16 -10.57
N ASP A 100 23.39 0.07 -10.08
CA ASP A 100 22.20 0.53 -9.35
C ASP A 100 21.28 1.40 -10.25
N GLU A 101 21.53 1.47 -11.56
CA GLU A 101 20.65 2.19 -12.49
C GLU A 101 19.28 1.53 -12.53
N ILE A 102 18.23 2.35 -12.41
CA ILE A 102 16.87 1.82 -12.46
C ILE A 102 16.60 1.18 -13.81
N HIS A 103 15.94 0.03 -13.81
CA HIS A 103 15.53 -0.62 -15.04
C HIS A 103 14.39 0.14 -15.74
N GLU A 104 13.44 0.64 -14.96
CA GLU A 104 12.30 1.42 -15.42
C GLU A 104 11.73 2.28 -14.29
N ARG A 105 10.84 3.21 -14.62
CA ARG A 105 10.10 4.00 -13.62
C ARG A 105 8.84 3.26 -13.18
N VAL A 106 8.41 3.48 -11.94
CA VAL A 106 7.14 2.95 -11.45
C VAL A 106 6.01 3.52 -12.31
N PRO A 107 5.09 2.69 -12.85
CA PRO A 107 4.21 3.08 -13.96
C PRO A 107 3.08 4.04 -13.58
N ARG A 108 2.93 4.39 -12.29
CA ARG A 108 1.96 5.37 -11.80
C ARG A 108 2.57 6.23 -10.71
N ASN A 109 2.16 7.49 -10.65
CA ASN A 109 2.49 8.41 -9.57
C ASN A 109 2.23 7.78 -8.19
N ALA A 110 3.14 8.01 -7.24
CA ALA A 110 2.97 7.64 -5.85
C ALA A 110 1.93 8.58 -5.20
N PRO A 111 0.73 8.10 -4.85
CA PRO A 111 -0.26 8.94 -4.20
C PRO A 111 0.19 9.27 -2.77
N PRO A 112 -0.25 10.41 -2.21
CA PRO A 112 -0.14 10.65 -0.78
C PRO A 112 -0.79 9.53 0.04
N VAL A 113 -0.26 9.26 1.24
CA VAL A 113 -0.79 8.25 2.17
C VAL A 113 -1.59 8.86 3.34
N PHE A 114 -1.74 10.18 3.39
CA PHE A 114 -2.59 10.85 4.39
C PHE A 114 -4.05 10.39 4.33
N ASN A 115 -4.65 10.24 5.52
CA ASN A 115 -6.02 9.79 5.74
C ASN A 115 -6.39 8.39 5.20
N LEU A 116 -5.46 7.63 4.58
CA LEU A 116 -5.79 6.32 4.00
C LEU A 116 -6.23 5.28 5.04
N GLY A 117 -6.02 5.56 6.33
CA GLY A 117 -6.54 4.78 7.46
C GLY A 117 -8.04 4.97 7.76
N ALA A 118 -8.72 5.92 7.13
CA ALA A 118 -10.15 6.13 7.35
C ALA A 118 -10.98 4.98 6.74
N ARG A 119 -12.01 4.51 7.45
CA ARG A 119 -12.82 3.35 7.03
C ARG A 119 -13.65 3.58 5.77
N GLU A 120 -13.76 4.83 5.33
CA GLU A 120 -14.38 5.17 4.05
C GLU A 120 -13.54 4.74 2.84
N PHE A 121 -12.21 4.66 2.99
CA PHE A 121 -11.33 4.14 1.96
C PHE A 121 -11.46 2.62 1.91
N ARG A 122 -12.16 2.14 0.88
CA ARG A 122 -12.42 0.71 0.66
C ARG A 122 -11.72 0.16 -0.58
N VAL A 123 -10.98 1.00 -1.30
CA VAL A 123 -10.35 0.70 -2.58
C VAL A 123 -8.97 1.37 -2.57
N MET A 124 -7.94 0.60 -2.93
CA MET A 124 -6.53 0.99 -2.92
C MET A 124 -5.90 0.74 -4.29
N PHE A 125 -4.78 1.42 -4.53
CA PHE A 125 -4.15 1.61 -5.85
C PHE A 125 -5.02 2.39 -6.84
N HIS A 126 -4.37 3.03 -7.82
CA HIS A 126 -5.04 3.83 -8.85
C HIS A 126 -6.07 3.04 -9.70
N ASP A 127 -5.91 1.72 -9.84
CA ASP A 127 -6.84 0.86 -10.60
C ASP A 127 -7.83 0.11 -9.70
N GLY A 128 -7.79 0.34 -8.39
CA GLY A 128 -8.66 -0.32 -7.44
C GLY A 128 -8.47 -1.83 -7.35
N ARG A 129 -7.30 -2.35 -7.76
CA ARG A 129 -7.01 -3.80 -7.74
C ARG A 129 -7.01 -4.39 -6.34
N VAL A 130 -6.93 -3.56 -5.30
CA VAL A 130 -7.15 -3.96 -3.91
C VAL A 130 -8.40 -3.29 -3.39
N ALA A 131 -9.39 -4.07 -2.93
CA ALA A 131 -10.65 -3.54 -2.44
C ALA A 131 -11.29 -4.44 -1.38
N VAL A 132 -12.13 -3.87 -0.51
CA VAL A 132 -12.98 -4.66 0.39
C VAL A 132 -14.05 -5.37 -0.42
N ASP A 133 -14.04 -6.70 -0.38
CA ASP A 133 -14.99 -7.57 -1.09
C ASP A 133 -15.34 -8.78 -0.23
N ALA A 134 -16.52 -8.73 0.39
CA ALA A 134 -17.01 -9.79 1.28
C ALA A 134 -17.32 -11.11 0.56
N THR A 135 -17.29 -11.14 -0.77
CA THR A 135 -17.43 -12.40 -1.54
C THR A 135 -16.13 -13.19 -1.60
N GLN A 136 -15.00 -12.55 -1.32
CA GLN A 136 -13.70 -13.21 -1.24
C GLN A 136 -13.53 -13.90 0.12
N PRO A 137 -12.86 -15.08 0.18
CA PRO A 137 -12.65 -15.79 1.44
C PRO A 137 -11.99 -14.96 2.54
N GLN A 138 -11.05 -14.08 2.16
CA GLN A 138 -10.34 -13.19 3.10
C GLN A 138 -11.02 -11.82 3.27
N GLY A 139 -12.15 -11.57 2.60
CA GLY A 139 -12.84 -10.29 2.66
C GLY A 139 -12.24 -9.18 1.76
N PHE A 140 -11.24 -9.50 0.94
CA PHE A 140 -10.57 -8.54 0.06
C PHE A 140 -10.35 -9.10 -1.35
N LEU A 141 -10.68 -8.28 -2.35
CA LEU A 141 -10.21 -8.46 -3.73
C LEU A 141 -8.75 -8.01 -3.79
N SER A 142 -7.88 -8.81 -4.40
CA SER A 142 -6.48 -8.45 -4.65
C SER A 142 -5.89 -9.22 -5.83
N PRO A 143 -4.76 -8.76 -6.42
CA PRO A 143 -4.04 -9.51 -7.45
C PRO A 143 -3.53 -10.88 -6.98
N ALA A 144 -3.38 -11.09 -5.68
CA ALA A 144 -2.94 -12.38 -5.13
C ALA A 144 -4.04 -13.45 -5.15
N GLY A 145 -5.31 -13.07 -5.33
CA GLY A 145 -6.43 -14.03 -5.37
C GLY A 145 -6.43 -14.96 -4.15
N ALA A 146 -6.35 -16.27 -4.39
CA ALA A 146 -6.34 -17.29 -3.35
C ALA A 146 -5.05 -17.33 -2.52
N ASP A 147 -3.96 -16.74 -3.03
CA ASP A 147 -2.66 -16.70 -2.34
C ASP A 147 -2.59 -15.59 -1.28
N LEU A 148 -3.59 -14.70 -1.22
CA LEU A 148 -3.66 -13.68 -0.17
C LEU A 148 -3.83 -14.38 1.20
N PRO A 149 -2.91 -14.18 2.16
CA PRO A 149 -3.03 -14.79 3.47
C PRO A 149 -4.19 -14.18 4.27
N ALA A 150 -4.72 -14.98 5.20
CA ALA A 150 -5.70 -14.50 6.19
C ALA A 150 -5.04 -13.58 7.22
N GLY A 151 -5.85 -12.84 7.99
CA GLY A 151 -5.40 -12.05 9.14
C GLY A 151 -4.99 -10.61 8.83
N LEU A 152 -5.20 -10.13 7.60
CA LEU A 152 -5.02 -8.72 7.26
C LEU A 152 -6.18 -7.88 7.82
N ASP A 153 -5.86 -6.84 8.59
CA ASP A 153 -6.85 -6.09 9.39
C ASP A 153 -7.80 -5.25 8.53
N ASN A 154 -7.29 -4.72 7.42
CA ASN A 154 -8.01 -3.79 6.56
C ASN A 154 -7.39 -3.70 5.15
N VAL A 155 -8.04 -2.96 4.27
CA VAL A 155 -7.63 -2.83 2.87
C VAL A 155 -6.28 -2.10 2.70
N LEU A 156 -5.88 -1.27 3.67
CA LEU A 156 -4.55 -0.64 3.70
C LEU A 156 -3.45 -1.67 4.03
N ALA A 157 -3.70 -2.58 4.97
CA ALA A 157 -2.80 -3.70 5.23
C ALA A 157 -2.65 -4.61 4.00
N VAL A 158 -3.75 -4.85 3.25
CA VAL A 158 -3.68 -5.59 1.98
C VAL A 158 -2.82 -4.83 0.95
N GLN A 159 -2.94 -3.50 0.87
CA GLN A 159 -2.12 -2.68 -0.02
C GLN A 159 -0.62 -2.83 0.30
N ALA A 160 -0.25 -2.82 1.58
CA ALA A 160 1.14 -2.94 2.05
C ALA A 160 1.82 -4.29 1.70
N MET A 161 1.05 -5.27 1.21
CA MET A 161 1.57 -6.56 0.75
C MET A 161 2.28 -6.47 -0.62
N PHE A 162 1.97 -5.49 -1.47
CA PHE A 162 2.33 -5.54 -2.90
C PHE A 162 3.58 -4.76 -3.33
N PRO A 163 3.96 -3.60 -2.76
CA PRO A 163 5.16 -2.88 -3.20
C PRO A 163 6.43 -3.75 -3.12
N VAL A 164 6.52 -4.60 -2.09
CA VAL A 164 7.62 -5.56 -1.90
C VAL A 164 7.69 -6.68 -2.92
N THR A 165 6.63 -6.91 -3.71
CA THR A 165 6.58 -7.94 -4.75
C THR A 165 6.86 -7.37 -6.14
N SER A 166 7.06 -6.05 -6.25
CA SER A 166 7.24 -5.36 -7.53
C SER A 166 8.71 -5.08 -7.77
N GLY A 167 9.23 -5.55 -8.91
CA GLY A 167 10.65 -5.39 -9.28
C GLY A 167 11.05 -3.93 -9.48
N THR A 168 10.14 -3.12 -10.03
CA THR A 168 10.33 -1.68 -10.21
C THR A 168 10.23 -0.89 -8.91
N GLU A 169 9.55 -1.43 -7.90
CA GLU A 169 9.31 -0.73 -6.63
C GLU A 169 10.32 -1.13 -5.56
N MET A 170 10.27 -2.35 -5.04
CA MET A 170 11.10 -2.75 -3.89
C MET A 170 11.77 -4.12 -4.03
N ALA A 171 11.30 -5.02 -4.89
CA ALA A 171 11.85 -6.37 -4.98
C ALA A 171 13.24 -6.40 -5.65
N GLY A 172 13.48 -5.52 -6.62
CA GLY A 172 14.63 -5.59 -7.53
C GLY A 172 14.38 -6.53 -8.72
N GLN A 173 15.42 -6.79 -9.50
CA GLN A 173 15.34 -7.51 -10.77
C GLN A 173 15.77 -8.98 -10.66
N ALA A 174 15.22 -9.81 -11.53
CA ALA A 174 15.54 -11.23 -11.57
C ALA A 174 17.05 -11.44 -11.71
N GLY A 175 17.62 -12.27 -10.82
CA GLY A 175 19.04 -12.58 -10.74
C GLY A 175 19.80 -11.80 -9.66
N GLU A 176 19.26 -10.71 -9.14
CA GLU A 176 19.96 -9.86 -8.16
C GLU A 176 19.90 -10.44 -6.75
N ASN A 177 18.70 -10.87 -6.33
CA ASN A 177 18.47 -11.36 -4.98
C ASN A 177 17.31 -12.38 -4.93
N PRO A 178 17.16 -13.17 -3.85
CA PRO A 178 16.10 -14.16 -3.74
C PRO A 178 14.66 -13.59 -3.82
N VAL A 179 14.43 -12.39 -3.28
CA VAL A 179 13.12 -11.73 -3.30
C VAL A 179 12.75 -11.36 -4.74
N ALA A 180 13.67 -10.76 -5.48
CA ALA A 180 13.49 -10.44 -6.89
C ALA A 180 13.23 -11.69 -7.75
N ASN A 181 13.93 -12.79 -7.47
CA ASN A 181 13.72 -14.07 -8.17
C ASN A 181 12.30 -14.61 -7.93
N ALA A 182 11.82 -14.59 -6.68
CA ALA A 182 10.46 -15.01 -6.34
C ALA A 182 9.41 -14.09 -7.00
N ALA A 183 9.61 -12.77 -6.91
CA ALA A 183 8.74 -11.77 -7.54
C ALA A 183 8.64 -11.97 -9.06
N ALA A 184 9.77 -12.15 -9.75
CA ALA A 184 9.81 -12.38 -11.19
C ALA A 184 9.17 -13.72 -11.61
N ALA A 185 9.17 -14.72 -10.71
CA ALA A 185 8.47 -15.99 -10.90
C ALA A 185 6.95 -15.89 -10.63
N GLY A 186 6.46 -14.76 -10.11
CA GLY A 186 5.07 -14.59 -9.67
C GLY A 186 4.73 -15.30 -8.37
N ASP A 187 5.72 -15.73 -7.60
CA ASP A 187 5.55 -16.43 -6.31
C ASP A 187 5.46 -15.42 -5.17
N LEU A 188 4.29 -14.79 -5.04
CA LEU A 188 4.02 -13.79 -3.99
C LEU A 188 4.17 -14.37 -2.58
N PRO A 189 3.67 -15.59 -2.27
CA PRO A 189 3.92 -16.23 -0.97
C PRO A 189 5.41 -16.36 -0.64
N ALA A 190 6.25 -16.74 -1.59
CA ALA A 190 7.69 -16.83 -1.36
C ALA A 190 8.32 -15.45 -1.09
N VAL A 191 7.90 -14.38 -1.77
CA VAL A 191 8.36 -13.02 -1.46
C VAL A 191 8.09 -12.66 0.00
N TRP A 192 6.84 -12.85 0.45
CA TRP A 192 6.43 -12.51 1.81
C TRP A 192 7.14 -13.37 2.86
N GLU A 193 7.32 -14.67 2.60
CA GLU A 193 8.01 -15.55 3.53
C GLU A 193 9.51 -15.24 3.62
N LEU A 194 10.19 -14.91 2.52
CA LEU A 194 11.59 -14.48 2.55
C LEU A 194 11.79 -13.22 3.39
N LEU A 195 10.86 -12.27 3.29
CA LEU A 195 10.91 -11.04 4.09
C LEU A 195 10.52 -11.29 5.55
N ALA A 196 9.55 -12.15 5.82
CA ALA A 196 9.22 -12.57 7.18
C ALA A 196 10.42 -13.25 7.84
N GLN A 197 11.03 -14.25 7.17
CA GLN A 197 12.23 -14.92 7.66
C GLN A 197 13.33 -13.93 8.01
N ARG A 198 13.60 -12.95 7.14
CA ARG A 198 14.59 -11.90 7.37
C ARG A 198 14.31 -11.13 8.66
N LEU A 199 13.05 -10.78 8.94
CA LEU A 199 12.67 -10.10 10.19
C LEU A 199 12.87 -11.00 11.42
N ARG A 200 12.59 -12.31 11.31
CA ARG A 200 12.80 -13.30 12.38
C ARG A 200 14.27 -13.43 12.78
N GLU A 201 15.19 -13.18 11.85
CA GLU A 201 16.64 -13.25 12.08
C GLU A 201 17.20 -12.02 12.80
N ILE A 202 16.40 -10.97 13.01
CA ILE A 202 16.81 -9.72 13.66
C ILE A 202 16.20 -9.64 15.06
N PRO A 203 16.99 -9.83 16.15
CA PRO A 203 16.46 -9.86 17.51
C PRO A 203 15.68 -8.59 17.89
N ALA A 204 16.12 -7.41 17.42
CA ALA A 204 15.41 -6.17 17.69
C ALA A 204 14.00 -6.14 17.07
N TYR A 205 13.83 -6.67 15.85
CA TYR A 205 12.51 -6.78 15.25
C TYR A 205 11.65 -7.82 15.98
N VAL A 206 12.20 -8.97 16.35
CA VAL A 206 11.47 -9.99 17.13
C VAL A 206 10.86 -9.39 18.38
N GLU A 207 11.60 -8.57 19.14
CA GLU A 207 11.08 -7.91 20.33
C GLU A 207 10.00 -6.87 20.00
N LEU A 208 10.12 -6.12 18.90
CA LEU A 208 9.07 -5.21 18.43
C LEU A 208 7.79 -5.98 18.03
N PHE A 209 7.92 -7.13 17.37
CA PHE A 209 6.78 -7.97 17.01
C PHE A 209 6.07 -8.54 18.24
N ARG A 210 6.82 -9.04 19.23
CA ARG A 210 6.28 -9.52 20.51
C ARG A 210 5.56 -8.44 21.30
N ALA A 211 6.06 -7.20 21.26
CA ALA A 211 5.41 -6.08 21.92
C ALA A 211 4.10 -5.67 21.21
N ALA A 212 4.05 -5.81 19.88
CA ALA A 212 2.93 -5.37 19.06
C ALA A 212 1.79 -6.40 18.92
N TYR A 213 2.05 -7.69 19.15
CA TYR A 213 1.13 -8.79 18.86
C TYR A 213 1.12 -9.85 19.95
N ASP A 214 -0.08 -10.15 20.46
CA ASP A 214 -0.29 -11.11 21.55
C ASP A 214 -0.11 -12.58 21.09
N ASP A 215 -0.10 -12.85 19.79
CA ASP A 215 0.03 -14.18 19.19
C ASP A 215 1.46 -14.53 18.75
N ILE A 216 2.46 -13.73 19.14
CA ILE A 216 3.88 -13.97 18.86
C ILE A 216 4.59 -14.44 20.13
N ASP A 217 4.74 -15.75 20.29
CA ASP A 217 5.50 -16.34 21.40
C ASP A 217 6.98 -16.55 21.02
N GLN A 218 7.24 -16.91 19.77
CA GLN A 218 8.55 -17.24 19.22
C GLN A 218 8.75 -16.59 17.84
N PRO A 219 10.00 -16.41 17.38
CA PRO A 219 10.27 -15.80 16.07
C PRO A 219 9.51 -16.47 14.93
N ALA A 220 9.32 -17.79 14.97
CA ALA A 220 8.63 -18.54 13.92
C ALA A 220 7.16 -18.12 13.70
N ASP A 221 6.52 -17.48 14.69
CA ASP A 221 5.13 -17.04 14.60
C ASP A 221 4.99 -15.75 13.76
N ILE A 222 6.10 -15.00 13.59
CA ILE A 222 6.11 -13.75 12.82
C ILE A 222 5.87 -14.07 11.35
N THR A 223 4.87 -13.45 10.76
CA THR A 223 4.55 -13.55 9.32
C THR A 223 4.57 -12.16 8.69
N TYR A 224 4.59 -12.10 7.36
CA TYR A 224 4.51 -10.81 6.67
C TYR A 224 3.14 -10.12 6.86
N VAL A 225 2.09 -10.87 7.23
CA VAL A 225 0.79 -10.29 7.63
C VAL A 225 0.95 -9.36 8.84
N HIS A 226 1.73 -9.76 9.84
CA HIS A 226 2.03 -8.91 10.99
C HIS A 226 2.79 -7.64 10.57
N ALA A 227 3.72 -7.75 9.63
CA ALA A 227 4.45 -6.60 9.11
C ALA A 227 3.49 -5.63 8.38
N ALA A 228 2.65 -6.14 7.47
CA ALA A 228 1.69 -5.35 6.71
C ALA A 228 0.64 -4.67 7.58
N ASN A 229 0.10 -5.38 8.58
CA ASN A 229 -0.83 -4.82 9.56
C ASN A 229 -0.18 -3.71 10.40
N ALA A 230 1.08 -3.87 10.80
CA ALA A 230 1.80 -2.85 11.55
C ALA A 230 2.08 -1.62 10.69
N ILE A 231 2.52 -1.80 9.44
CA ILE A 231 2.72 -0.72 8.48
C ILE A 231 1.42 0.07 8.31
N ALA A 232 0.30 -0.60 7.98
CA ALA A 232 -0.99 0.06 7.83
C ALA A 232 -1.45 0.77 9.11
N THR A 233 -1.15 0.23 10.28
CA THR A 233 -1.45 0.87 11.57
C THR A 233 -0.66 2.16 11.75
N PHE A 234 0.62 2.17 11.39
CA PHE A 234 1.44 3.37 11.40
C PHE A 234 0.94 4.41 10.40
N GLU A 235 0.68 4.02 9.15
CA GLU A 235 0.18 4.93 8.11
C GLU A 235 -1.13 5.59 8.55
N ALA A 236 -2.08 4.78 9.07
CA ALA A 236 -3.38 5.25 9.55
C ALA A 236 -3.31 6.19 10.77
N HIS A 237 -2.23 6.10 11.56
CA HIS A 237 -2.05 6.92 12.75
C HIS A 237 -1.23 8.19 12.48
N ALA A 238 -0.24 8.10 11.61
CA ALA A 238 0.71 9.17 11.36
C ALA A 238 0.17 10.27 10.44
N TRP A 239 -0.77 9.93 9.54
CA TRP A 239 -1.27 10.82 8.49
C TRP A 239 -2.76 10.63 8.23
#